data_AF-A0A6L7Y9F3-F1
#
_entry.id   AF-A0A6L7Y9F3-F1
#
_cell.length_a   1.000
_cell.length_b   1.000
_cell.length_c   1.000
_cell.angle_alpha   90.00
_cell.angle_beta   90.00
_cell.angle_gamma   90.00
#
_symmetry.space_group_name_H-M   'P 1'
#
loop_
_entity.id
_entity.type
_entity.pdbx_description
1 polymer ?
#
loop_
_entity_poly.entity_id
_entity_poly.type
_entity_poly.pdbx_seq_one_letter_code
_entity_poly.pdbx_strand_id
1 'polypeptide(L)' 'MGTKELEALIAVLERETKAGREGHALGTWTIRYDKERSAFSFDHCESEVYCNERPAVIGTDGSVIDPGGPIEF' A
#
# COMPACT_ATOMS: atom_id res chain seq x y z
N MET A 1 0.09 6.86 -13.28
CA MET A 1 -0.38 7.86 -12.30
C MET A 1 -0.18 9.25 -12.88
N GLY A 2 -1.11 10.17 -12.68
CA GLY A 2 -0.93 11.59 -12.97
C GLY A 2 -0.58 12.38 -11.71
N THR A 3 -0.54 13.71 -11.79
CA THR A 3 -0.15 14.59 -10.67
C THR A 3 -1.04 14.40 -9.45
N LYS A 4 -2.36 14.29 -9.63
CA LYS A 4 -3.31 14.12 -8.52
C LYS A 4 -3.08 12.81 -7.77
N GLU A 5 -2.79 11.73 -8.50
CA GLU A 5 -2.50 10.43 -7.89
C GLU A 5 -1.14 10.43 -7.18
N LEU A 6 -0.16 11.20 -7.67
CA LEU A 6 1.12 11.38 -6.98
C LEU A 6 0.95 12.17 -5.68
N GLU A 7 0.16 13.24 -5.67
CA GLU A 7 -0.16 14.01 -4.47
C GLU A 7 -0.90 13.15 -3.43
N ALA A 8 -1.88 12.35 -3.89
CA ALA A 8 -2.58 11.40 -3.03
C ALA A 8 -1.62 10.35 -2.45
N LEU A 9 -0.71 9.81 -3.27
CA LEU A 9 0.28 8.85 -2.80
C LEU A 9 1.22 9.47 -1.74
N ILE A 10 1.68 10.69 -1.95
CA ILE A 10 2.51 11.42 -0.96
C ILE A 10 1.76 11.54 0.37
N ALA A 11 0.50 11.98 0.35
CA ALA A 11 -0.32 12.12 1.55
C ALA A 11 -0.50 10.79 2.30
N VAL A 12 -0.71 9.68 1.57
CA VAL A 12 -0.79 8.34 2.15
C VAL A 12 0.55 7.97 2.79
N LEU A 13 1.66 8.11 2.08
CA LEU A 13 2.99 7.77 2.59
C LEU A 13 3.38 8.58 3.83
N GLU A 14 3.07 9.87 3.87
CA GLU A 14 3.30 10.71 5.04
C GLU A 14 2.51 10.23 6.26
N ARG A 15 1.24 9.81 6.07
CA ARG A 15 0.44 9.27 7.16
C ARG A 15 0.98 7.93 7.65
N GLU A 16 1.25 6.99 6.74
CA GLU A 16 1.77 5.67 7.10
C GLU A 16 3.13 5.78 7.81
N THR A 17 3.98 6.74 7.38
CA THR A 17 5.24 7.04 8.06
C THR A 17 5.01 7.56 9.49
N LYS A 18 4.00 8.42 9.69
CA LYS A 18 3.63 8.91 11.03
C LYS A 18 3.05 7.81 11.93
N ALA A 19 2.36 6.81 11.36
CA ALA A 19 1.87 5.64 12.09
C ALA A 19 3.01 4.69 12.52
N GLY A 20 4.19 4.82 11.92
CA GLY A 20 5.38 4.06 12.32
C GLY A 20 5.19 2.56 12.13
N ARG A 21 5.32 1.78 13.21
CA ARG A 21 5.17 0.31 13.17
C ARG A 21 3.74 -0.17 12.94
N GLU A 22 2.75 0.68 13.15
CA GLU A 22 1.35 0.36 12.87
C GLU A 22 0.96 0.69 11.43
N GLY A 23 1.85 1.31 10.66
CA GLY A 23 1.62 1.63 9.25
C GLY A 23 1.65 0.37 8.38
N HIS A 24 0.72 0.30 7.44
CA HIS A 24 0.56 -0.82 6.52
C HIS A 24 1.49 -0.74 5.31
N ALA A 25 2.09 0.42 5.04
CA ALA A 25 3.03 0.60 3.93
C ALA A 25 4.49 0.28 4.28
N LEU A 26 4.80 -0.09 5.53
CA LEU A 26 6.18 -0.35 5.95
C LEU A 26 6.72 -1.62 5.28
N GLY A 27 7.94 -1.57 4.74
CA GLY A 27 8.54 -2.72 4.06
C GLY A 27 7.96 -2.99 2.66
N THR A 28 7.27 -2.02 2.06
CA THR A 28 6.77 -2.12 0.70
C THR A 28 7.91 -2.10 -0.31
N TRP A 29 7.91 -3.07 -1.23
CA TRP A 29 8.81 -3.14 -2.38
C TRP A 29 8.20 -2.50 -3.61
N THR A 30 6.90 -2.73 -3.85
CA THR A 30 6.21 -2.23 -5.03
C THR A 30 4.91 -1.53 -4.65
N ILE A 31 4.70 -0.34 -5.19
CA ILE A 31 3.43 0.39 -5.07
C ILE A 31 2.74 0.37 -6.43
N ARG A 32 1.52 -0.18 -6.50
CA ARG A 32 0.71 -0.21 -7.72
C ARG A 32 -0.52 0.67 -7.54
N TYR A 33 -0.85 1.48 -8.54
CA TYR A 33 -2.09 2.25 -8.55
C TYR A 33 -3.12 1.57 -9.45
N ASP A 34 -4.28 1.27 -8.89
CA ASP A 34 -5.46 0.79 -9.60
C ASP A 34 -6.42 1.96 -9.82
N LYS A 35 -6.61 2.34 -11.08
CA LYS A 35 -7.47 3.45 -11.48
C LYS A 35 -8.95 3.13 -11.29
N GLU A 36 -9.37 1.89 -11.48
CA GLU A 36 -10.78 1.50 -11.34
C GLU A 36 -11.20 1.53 -9.88
N ARG A 37 -10.28 1.15 -8.98
CA ARG A 37 -10.51 1.13 -7.54
C ARG A 37 -10.13 2.43 -6.84
N SER A 38 -9.45 3.35 -7.53
CA SER A 38 -8.87 4.56 -6.93
C SER A 38 -8.06 4.23 -5.68
N ALA A 39 -7.15 3.26 -5.80
CA ALA A 39 -6.42 2.70 -4.66
C ALA A 39 -4.97 2.36 -4.99
N PHE A 40 -4.15 2.33 -3.95
CA PHE A 40 -2.76 1.91 -3.96
C PHE A 40 -2.62 0.55 -3.29
N SER A 41 -1.98 -0.39 -3.98
CA SER A 41 -1.52 -1.65 -3.40
C SER A 41 -0.06 -1.52 -3.00
N PHE A 42 0.23 -1.83 -1.75
CA PHE A 42 1.54 -1.84 -1.12
C PHE A 42 1.98 -3.30 -0.98
N ASP A 43 2.86 -3.72 -1.88
CA ASP A 43 3.30 -5.10 -2.00
C ASP A 43 4.62 -5.31 -1.25
N HIS A 44 4.65 -6.33 -0.39
CA HIS A 44 5.78 -6.66 0.48
C HIS A 44 6.56 -7.89 -0.01
N CYS A 45 6.29 -8.38 -1.23
CA CYS A 45 6.97 -9.55 -1.77
C CYS A 45 8.41 -9.17 -2.17
N GLU A 46 9.40 -9.92 -1.67
CA GLU A 46 10.80 -9.78 -2.07
C GLU A 46 11.03 -10.24 -3.53
N SER A 47 10.15 -11.10 -4.05
CA SER A 47 10.11 -11.48 -5.46
C SER A 47 8.67 -11.77 -5.91
N GLU A 48 8.38 -11.61 -7.20
CA GLU A 48 7.05 -11.91 -7.77
C GLU A 48 6.63 -13.39 -7.63
N VAL A 49 7.55 -14.28 -7.24
CA VAL A 49 7.34 -15.74 -7.15
C VAL A 49 7.10 -16.19 -5.70
N TYR A 50 7.63 -15.47 -4.72
CA TYR A 50 7.50 -15.81 -3.31
C TYR A 50 6.94 -14.63 -2.54
N CYS A 51 5.69 -14.78 -2.11
CA CYS A 51 5.05 -13.82 -1.25
C CYS A 51 4.47 -14.52 -0.02
N ASN A 52 4.89 -14.05 1.15
CA ASN A 52 4.41 -14.55 2.44
C ASN A 52 3.29 -13.67 3.01
N GLU A 53 3.02 -12.52 2.40
CA GLU A 53 2.05 -11.52 2.88
C GLU A 53 1.19 -11.00 1.73
N ARG A 54 -0.10 -10.79 1.99
CA ARG A 54 -1.01 -10.09 1.09
C ARG A 54 -0.66 -8.60 1.10
N PRO A 55 -0.75 -7.91 -0.04
CA PRO A 55 -0.50 -6.48 -0.10
C PRO A 55 -1.52 -5.71 0.73
N ALA A 56 -1.09 -4.65 1.40
CA ALA A 56 -2.01 -3.67 1.94
C ALA A 56 -2.62 -2.85 0.80
N VAL A 57 -3.91 -2.48 0.93
CA VAL A 57 -4.64 -1.70 -0.06
C VAL A 57 -5.19 -0.45 0.62
N ILE A 58 -4.78 0.72 0.14
CA ILE A 58 -5.19 2.02 0.68
C ILE A 58 -5.78 2.87 -0.43
N GLY A 59 -6.97 3.42 -0.24
CA GLY A 59 -7.62 4.34 -1.18
C GLY A 59 -6.82 5.63 -1.39
N THR A 60 -7.06 6.34 -2.49
CA THR A 60 -6.46 7.66 -2.73
C THR A 60 -6.90 8.72 -1.73
N ASP A 61 -8.03 8.50 -1.05
CA ASP A 61 -8.50 9.29 0.09
C ASP A 61 -7.82 8.91 1.41
N GLY A 62 -6.98 7.88 1.38
CA GLY A 62 -6.31 7.32 2.53
C GLY A 62 -7.12 6.28 3.30
N SER A 63 -8.33 5.92 2.91
CA SER A 63 -9.06 4.83 3.58
C SER A 63 -8.28 3.50 3.48
N VAL A 64 -8.13 2.77 4.58
CA VAL A 64 -7.54 1.42 4.53
C VAL A 64 -8.62 0.46 4.05
N ILE A 65 -8.46 -0.04 2.82
CA ILE A 65 -9.41 -0.95 2.18
C ILE A 65 -9.11 -2.40 2.59
N ASP A 66 -7.82 -2.75 2.65
CA ASP A 66 -7.32 -4.02 3.18
C ASP A 66 -6.01 -3.77 3.92
N PRO A 67 -5.86 -4.16 5.19
CA PRO A 67 -4.61 -3.97 5.92
C PRO A 67 -3.48 -4.91 5.46
N GLY A 68 -3.75 -5.87 4.58
CA GLY A 68 -2.77 -6.86 4.12
C GLY A 68 -2.48 -7.94 5.17
N GLY A 69 -1.24 -8.41 5.21
CA GLY A 69 -0.72 -9.31 6.25
C GLY A 69 -0.49 -10.76 5.80
N PRO A 70 -0.01 -11.63 6.71
CA PRO A 70 0.46 -12.98 6.38
C PRO A 70 -0.57 -13.84 5.64
N ILE A 71 -0.08 -14.64 4.69
CA ILE A 71 -0.88 -15.62 3.94
C ILE A 71 -1.05 -16.93 4.72
N GLU A 72 -0.06 -17.28 5.56
CA GLU A 72 -0.12 -18.45 6.44
C GLU A 72 -0.32 -18.02 7.90
N PHE A 73 -1.19 -18.75 8.62
CA PHE A 73 -1.57 -18.53 10.02
C PHE A 73 -0.98 -19.58 10.95
#